data_AF-A0AAN7FHJ6-F1
#
_entry.id   AF-A0AAN7FHJ6-F1
#
_cell.length_a   1.000
_cell.length_b   1.000
_cell.length_c   1.000
_cell.angle_alpha   90.00
_cell.angle_beta   90.00
_cell.angle_gamma   90.00
#
_symmetry.space_group_name_H-M   'P 1'
#
loop_
_entity.id
_entity.type
_entity.pdbx_description
1 polymer ?
#
loop_
_entity_poly.entity_id
_entity_poly.type
_entity_poly.pdbx_seq_one_letter_code
_entity_poly.pdbx_strand_id
1 'polypeptide(L)'
;MLILWYIKAFLKAWNDTCNAETGQPTMLIPRKEFFLRPTSFSGPCKSQVYFALLGVLFAPSGPKNWKDFNDVVKFIEFEHVTGLYIRGFGLIDGRGKGWWDISCRYHPDLKDCGRGAPTALRFHKSNDIHMSQIKIVNSPQTHILLLGCNDVEFQSLNIISPDESPNTDGIHIQASNHIFINNSFIGVGDDCVSIGDGISDVNITYVNCGPGHGISIGSLGGDGNVVNVSNIHVKHSILNGTQNGARIKTYQTGDGQVQNIQFSDITFIDAGNPIIIDQYYCGSPNGCPPTKVGVKINNVLYSKIRGTSKSEVAVNFNCSENVACTAIKLSNIELTSSTTGKQVSSSCNNAFGEAKGTVEPKSCLRSKP
;
A
#
# COMPACT_ATOMS: atom_id res chain seq x y z
N MET A 1 -30.24 -20.31 -5.69
CA MET A 1 -29.07 -20.74 -6.48
C MET A 1 -28.06 -21.34 -5.50
N LEU A 2 -27.82 -22.65 -5.54
CA LEU A 2 -26.79 -23.29 -4.72
C LEU A 2 -25.42 -22.79 -5.22
N ILE A 3 -24.75 -21.94 -4.45
CA ILE A 3 -23.36 -21.57 -4.73
C ILE A 3 -22.52 -22.81 -4.41
N LEU A 4 -22.05 -23.50 -5.45
CA LEU A 4 -21.09 -24.59 -5.31
C LEU A 4 -19.72 -23.96 -5.01
N TRP A 5 -19.25 -24.16 -3.78
CA TRP A 5 -17.94 -23.70 -3.33
C TRP A 5 -16.88 -24.75 -3.67
N TYR A 6 -15.87 -24.38 -4.45
CA TYR A 6 -14.89 -25.34 -5.00
C TYR A 6 -13.68 -25.62 -4.10
N ILE A 7 -13.75 -25.31 -2.81
CA ILE A 7 -12.58 -25.32 -1.90
C ILE A 7 -11.82 -26.64 -1.89
N LYS A 8 -12.52 -27.79 -1.83
CA LYS A 8 -11.85 -29.12 -1.79
C LYS A 8 -11.04 -29.39 -3.06
N ALA A 9 -11.53 -28.97 -4.22
CA ALA A 9 -10.83 -29.16 -5.49
C ALA A 9 -9.59 -28.25 -5.57
N PHE A 10 -9.70 -26.99 -5.13
CA PHE A 10 -8.58 -26.05 -5.07
C PHE A 10 -7.49 -26.53 -4.13
N LEU A 11 -7.85 -26.95 -2.91
CA LEU A 11 -6.88 -27.45 -1.93
C LEU A 11 -6.19 -28.74 -2.40
N LYS A 12 -6.93 -29.65 -3.04
CA LYS A 12 -6.33 -30.85 -3.63
C LYS A 12 -5.34 -30.48 -4.74
N ALA A 13 -5.75 -29.62 -5.69
CA ALA A 13 -4.88 -29.19 -6.78
C ALA A 13 -3.62 -28.47 -6.28
N TRP A 14 -3.76 -27.62 -5.27
CA TRP A 14 -2.62 -26.99 -4.61
C TRP A 14 -1.70 -28.02 -3.95
N ASN A 15 -2.25 -28.95 -3.17
CA ASN A 15 -1.46 -29.97 -2.50
C ASN A 15 -0.69 -30.86 -3.49
N ASP A 16 -1.31 -31.24 -4.60
CA ASP A 16 -0.66 -32.01 -5.67
C ASP A 16 0.47 -31.18 -6.33
N THR A 17 0.25 -29.88 -6.54
CA THR A 17 1.25 -28.94 -7.10
C THR A 17 2.43 -28.73 -6.15
N CYS A 18 2.15 -28.46 -4.87
CA CYS A 18 3.13 -28.13 -3.85
C CYS A 18 4.02 -29.32 -3.45
N ASN A 19 3.51 -30.55 -3.59
CA ASN A 19 4.25 -31.78 -3.32
C ASN A 19 5.04 -32.33 -4.53
N ALA A 20 4.98 -31.67 -5.69
CA ALA A 20 5.76 -32.07 -6.85
C ALA A 20 7.25 -31.72 -6.65
N GLU A 21 8.12 -32.68 -6.93
CA GLU A 21 9.58 -32.56 -6.69
C GLU A 21 10.36 -32.10 -7.92
N THR A 22 9.81 -32.25 -9.12
CA THR A 22 10.48 -31.94 -10.39
C THR A 22 9.55 -31.27 -11.39
N GLY A 23 10.13 -30.61 -12.39
CA GLY A 23 9.40 -29.93 -13.47
C GLY A 23 8.91 -28.53 -13.10
N GLN A 24 7.81 -28.11 -13.72
CA GLN A 24 7.14 -26.82 -13.46
C GLN A 24 5.71 -27.09 -12.95
N PRO A 25 5.55 -27.53 -11.69
CA PRO A 25 4.25 -27.87 -11.16
C PRO A 25 3.34 -26.63 -11.19
N THR A 26 2.21 -26.76 -11.85
CA THR A 26 1.30 -25.64 -12.14
C THR A 26 -0.11 -25.94 -11.67
N MET A 27 -0.63 -25.12 -10.77
CA MET A 27 -2.05 -25.05 -10.47
C MET A 27 -2.72 -24.08 -11.45
N LEU A 28 -3.55 -24.61 -12.35
CA LEU A 28 -4.27 -23.82 -13.35
C LEU A 28 -5.68 -23.49 -12.88
N ILE A 29 -5.98 -22.19 -12.83
CA ILE A 29 -7.35 -21.68 -12.79
C ILE A 29 -7.76 -21.37 -14.24
N PRO A 30 -8.55 -22.24 -14.89
CA PRO A 30 -8.89 -22.06 -16.30
C PRO A 30 -9.83 -20.86 -16.50
N ARG A 31 -10.01 -20.43 -17.76
CA ARG A 31 -10.92 -19.33 -18.17
C ARG A 31 -12.40 -19.63 -17.88
N LYS A 32 -12.75 -19.62 -16.60
CA LYS A 32 -14.09 -19.86 -16.03
C LYS A 32 -14.22 -19.03 -14.76
N GLU A 33 -15.45 -18.93 -14.28
CA GLU A 33 -15.78 -18.26 -13.02
C GLU A 33 -15.86 -19.27 -11.88
N PHE A 34 -15.20 -18.97 -10.76
CA PHE A 34 -15.22 -19.80 -9.57
C PHE A 34 -15.57 -18.97 -8.35
N PHE A 35 -16.55 -19.43 -7.59
CA PHE A 35 -16.84 -18.92 -6.26
C PHE A 35 -15.99 -19.69 -5.26
N LEU A 36 -15.08 -18.98 -4.60
CA LEU A 36 -14.14 -19.56 -3.65
C LEU A 36 -14.45 -19.00 -2.26
N ARG A 37 -14.40 -19.87 -1.24
CA ARG A 37 -14.46 -19.45 0.16
C ARG A 37 -13.08 -18.95 0.59
N PRO A 38 -12.94 -18.29 1.75
CA PRO A 38 -11.62 -17.99 2.31
C PRO A 38 -10.72 -19.25 2.28
N THR A 39 -9.56 -19.14 1.65
CA THR A 39 -8.70 -20.29 1.35
C THR A 39 -7.23 -19.92 1.55
N SER A 40 -6.52 -20.76 2.30
CA SER A 40 -5.06 -20.71 2.44
C SER A 40 -4.41 -21.82 1.61
N PHE A 41 -3.39 -21.44 0.86
CA PHE A 41 -2.49 -22.31 0.13
C PHE A 41 -1.16 -22.34 0.88
N SER A 42 -0.98 -23.38 1.70
CA SER A 42 0.16 -23.49 2.61
C SER A 42 1.32 -24.25 1.96
N GLY A 43 2.54 -23.79 2.24
CA GLY A 43 3.79 -24.52 2.03
C GLY A 43 4.30 -25.17 3.33
N PRO A 44 5.60 -25.53 3.40
CA PRO A 44 6.59 -25.38 2.33
C PRO A 44 6.31 -26.32 1.14
N CYS A 45 6.56 -25.84 -0.08
CA CYS A 45 6.52 -26.67 -1.28
C CYS A 45 7.87 -27.31 -1.57
N LYS A 46 7.86 -28.48 -2.21
CA LYS A 46 9.08 -29.25 -2.49
C LYS A 46 9.92 -28.68 -3.62
N SER A 47 9.34 -27.82 -4.45
CA SER A 47 9.99 -27.13 -5.57
C SER A 47 9.30 -25.78 -5.83
N GLN A 48 9.82 -25.00 -6.78
CA GLN A 48 9.14 -23.81 -7.27
C GLN A 48 7.78 -24.17 -7.87
N VAL A 49 6.75 -23.40 -7.51
CA VAL A 49 5.36 -23.66 -7.90
C VAL A 49 4.76 -22.52 -8.70
N TYR A 50 3.91 -22.87 -9.66
CA TYR A 50 3.26 -21.93 -10.55
C TYR A 50 1.75 -21.91 -10.28
N PHE A 51 1.19 -20.72 -10.14
CA PHE A 51 -0.24 -20.49 -10.05
C PHE A 51 -0.70 -19.72 -11.28
N ALA A 52 -1.24 -20.44 -12.26
CA ALA A 52 -1.68 -19.88 -13.53
C ALA A 52 -3.14 -19.42 -13.42
N LEU A 53 -3.37 -18.11 -13.24
CA LEU A 53 -4.70 -17.53 -13.09
C LEU A 53 -5.20 -16.98 -14.43
N LEU A 54 -6.04 -17.76 -15.13
CA LEU A 54 -6.69 -17.35 -16.40
C LEU A 54 -8.19 -17.06 -16.25
N GLY A 55 -8.82 -17.57 -15.20
CA GLY A 55 -10.23 -17.37 -14.89
C GLY A 55 -10.53 -16.21 -13.96
N VAL A 56 -11.70 -16.27 -13.33
CA VAL A 56 -12.16 -15.31 -12.33
C VAL A 56 -12.41 -16.02 -11.01
N LEU A 57 -11.86 -15.49 -9.92
CA LEU A 57 -12.11 -15.93 -8.56
C LEU A 57 -12.98 -14.88 -7.85
N PHE A 58 -14.19 -15.27 -7.49
CA PHE A 58 -15.13 -14.45 -6.74
C PHE A 58 -15.10 -14.80 -5.27
N ALA A 59 -14.88 -13.78 -4.43
CA ALA A 59 -15.08 -13.87 -2.99
C ALA A 59 -16.57 -14.01 -2.63
N PRO A 60 -16.93 -14.47 -1.42
CA PRO A 60 -18.29 -14.32 -0.92
C PRO A 60 -18.66 -12.84 -0.78
N SER A 61 -19.89 -12.47 -1.15
CA SER A 61 -20.29 -11.05 -1.17
C SER A 61 -20.76 -10.55 0.18
N GLY A 62 -19.98 -9.68 0.82
CA GLY A 62 -20.35 -8.97 2.04
C GLY A 62 -20.40 -9.81 3.32
N PRO A 63 -20.43 -9.17 4.50
CA PRO A 63 -20.19 -9.80 5.80
C PRO A 63 -21.12 -10.97 6.13
N LYS A 64 -22.38 -10.92 5.69
CA LYS A 64 -23.38 -11.98 5.96
C LYS A 64 -22.95 -13.34 5.40
N ASN A 65 -22.32 -13.36 4.24
CA ASN A 65 -21.86 -14.58 3.59
C ASN A 65 -20.50 -15.07 4.13
N TRP A 66 -19.90 -14.32 5.06
CA TRP A 66 -18.65 -14.66 5.72
C TRP A 66 -18.83 -15.15 7.17
N LYS A 67 -20.05 -15.06 7.71
CA LYS A 67 -20.35 -15.39 9.12
C LYS A 67 -20.01 -16.83 9.51
N ASP A 68 -20.07 -17.75 8.55
CA ASP A 68 -19.80 -19.16 8.77
C ASP A 68 -18.32 -19.53 8.59
N PHE A 69 -17.45 -18.54 8.33
CA PHE A 69 -16.01 -18.74 8.21
C PHE A 69 -15.30 -18.28 9.48
N ASN A 70 -14.44 -19.14 10.00
CA ASN A 70 -13.62 -18.83 11.18
C ASN A 70 -12.52 -17.79 10.90
N ASP A 71 -12.25 -17.51 9.62
CA ASP A 71 -11.23 -16.56 9.18
C ASP A 71 -11.87 -15.48 8.28
N VAL A 72 -11.98 -14.28 8.82
CA VAL A 72 -12.51 -13.08 8.13
C VAL A 72 -11.41 -12.10 7.74
N VAL A 73 -10.14 -12.45 7.92
CA VAL A 73 -9.03 -11.51 7.65
C VAL A 73 -8.52 -11.58 6.22
N LYS A 74 -8.84 -12.65 5.48
CA LYS A 74 -8.36 -12.87 4.10
C LYS A 74 -9.36 -13.59 3.20
N PHE A 75 -9.28 -13.34 1.91
CA PHE A 75 -9.94 -14.16 0.89
C PHE A 75 -9.02 -15.26 0.37
N ILE A 76 -7.90 -14.90 -0.25
CA ILE A 76 -6.87 -15.86 -0.68
C ILE A 76 -5.60 -15.58 0.10
N GLU A 77 -4.97 -16.62 0.63
CA GLU A 77 -3.66 -16.52 1.27
C GLU A 77 -2.68 -17.54 0.73
N PHE A 78 -1.46 -17.12 0.46
CA PHE A 78 -0.30 -18.00 0.33
C PHE A 78 0.53 -17.87 1.60
N GLU A 79 0.71 -18.97 2.32
CA GLU A 79 1.37 -18.98 3.62
C GLU A 79 2.55 -19.96 3.62
N HIS A 80 3.71 -19.50 4.10
CA HIS A 80 4.92 -20.32 4.17
C HIS A 80 5.36 -20.93 2.83
N VAL A 81 5.15 -20.21 1.72
CA VAL A 81 5.54 -20.65 0.38
C VAL A 81 6.83 -19.95 -0.04
N THR A 82 7.81 -20.72 -0.54
CA THR A 82 9.02 -20.18 -1.16
C THR A 82 9.04 -20.56 -2.65
N GLY A 83 9.32 -19.61 -3.54
CA GLY A 83 9.41 -19.86 -4.98
C GLY A 83 8.05 -19.96 -5.65
N LEU A 84 7.20 -18.95 -5.46
CA LEU A 84 5.83 -18.89 -5.98
C LEU A 84 5.73 -17.95 -7.18
N TYR A 85 5.29 -18.49 -8.31
CA TYR A 85 5.06 -17.72 -9.54
C TYR A 85 3.57 -17.64 -9.88
N ILE A 86 2.95 -16.49 -9.65
CA ILE A 86 1.57 -16.21 -10.02
C ILE A 86 1.55 -15.46 -11.35
N ARG A 87 0.94 -16.06 -12.38
CA ARG A 87 0.93 -15.47 -13.73
C ARG A 87 -0.41 -15.67 -14.42
N GLY A 88 -0.72 -14.77 -15.35
CA GLY A 88 -1.90 -14.85 -16.22
C GLY A 88 -2.61 -13.52 -16.32
N PHE A 89 -3.79 -13.51 -16.94
CA PHE A 89 -4.61 -12.31 -17.14
C PHE A 89 -5.97 -12.42 -16.44
N GLY A 90 -6.08 -13.34 -15.49
CA GLY A 90 -7.30 -13.57 -14.74
C GLY A 90 -7.56 -12.51 -13.68
N LEU A 91 -8.70 -12.66 -13.02
CA LEU A 91 -9.28 -11.67 -12.12
C LEU A 91 -9.53 -12.26 -10.73
N ILE A 92 -9.14 -11.52 -9.69
CA ILE A 92 -9.58 -11.74 -8.31
C ILE A 92 -10.57 -10.62 -7.97
N ASP A 93 -11.84 -10.96 -7.76
CA ASP A 93 -12.87 -10.00 -7.36
C ASP A 93 -13.26 -10.23 -5.89
N GLY A 94 -12.86 -9.27 -5.05
CA GLY A 94 -13.10 -9.29 -3.61
C GLY A 94 -14.55 -9.01 -3.21
N ARG A 95 -15.40 -8.53 -4.13
CA ARG A 95 -16.83 -8.24 -3.91
C ARG A 95 -17.08 -7.40 -2.64
N GLY A 96 -16.28 -6.35 -2.47
CA GLY A 96 -16.16 -5.52 -1.27
C GLY A 96 -17.37 -4.67 -0.91
N LYS A 97 -18.30 -4.38 -1.83
CA LYS A 97 -19.41 -3.44 -1.58
C LYS A 97 -20.17 -3.68 -0.26
N GLY A 98 -20.52 -4.92 0.03
CA GLY A 98 -21.27 -5.23 1.26
C GLY A 98 -20.48 -4.97 2.55
N TRP A 99 -19.15 -4.93 2.48
CA TRP A 99 -18.27 -4.54 3.59
C TRP A 99 -18.15 -3.03 3.71
N TRP A 100 -18.06 -2.32 2.59
CA TRP A 100 -17.99 -0.86 2.56
C TRP A 100 -19.28 -0.22 3.11
N ASP A 101 -20.43 -0.80 2.80
CA ASP A 101 -21.76 -0.37 3.27
C ASP A 101 -21.94 -0.48 4.81
N ILE A 102 -20.97 -1.08 5.53
CA ILE A 102 -20.97 -1.14 7.01
C ILE A 102 -19.69 -0.57 7.64
N SER A 103 -18.81 0.07 6.87
CA SER A 103 -17.53 0.57 7.38
C SER A 103 -17.70 1.68 8.42
N CYS A 104 -16.85 1.69 9.46
CA CYS A 104 -16.82 2.79 10.43
C CYS A 104 -16.49 4.15 9.80
N ARG A 105 -15.86 4.19 8.61
CA ARG A 105 -15.61 5.45 7.89
C ARG A 105 -16.90 6.21 7.59
N TYR A 106 -17.96 5.48 7.22
CA TYR A 106 -19.25 6.05 6.83
C TYR A 106 -20.34 5.87 7.89
N HIS A 107 -20.16 4.88 8.77
CA HIS A 107 -21.16 4.49 9.75
C HIS A 107 -20.53 4.23 11.13
N PRO A 108 -19.93 5.26 11.77
CA PRO A 108 -19.21 5.11 13.04
C PRO A 108 -20.10 4.62 14.20
N ASP A 109 -21.41 4.88 14.13
CA ASP A 109 -22.37 4.49 15.16
C ASP A 109 -22.91 3.05 15.00
N LEU A 110 -22.57 2.36 13.91
CA LEU A 110 -22.96 0.95 13.73
C LEU A 110 -22.13 0.06 14.66
N LYS A 111 -22.81 -0.69 15.52
CA LYS A 111 -22.19 -1.63 16.49
C LYS A 111 -21.15 -2.57 15.86
N ASP A 112 -21.38 -2.99 14.61
CA ASP A 112 -20.54 -3.96 13.90
C ASP A 112 -19.55 -3.32 12.91
N CYS A 113 -19.42 -1.98 12.87
CA CYS A 113 -18.62 -1.30 11.84
C CYS A 113 -17.11 -1.64 11.91
N GLY A 114 -16.64 -2.06 13.08
CA GLY A 114 -15.24 -2.40 13.36
C GLY A 114 -14.91 -3.88 13.26
N ARG A 115 -15.81 -4.72 12.72
CA ARG A 115 -15.62 -6.19 12.66
C ARG A 115 -14.42 -6.63 11.79
N GLY A 116 -13.76 -5.69 11.11
CA GLY A 116 -12.69 -5.95 10.14
C GLY A 116 -13.26 -6.47 8.83
N ALA A 117 -12.62 -6.13 7.72
CA ALA A 117 -12.96 -6.62 6.39
C ALA A 117 -11.76 -7.40 5.82
N PRO A 118 -11.97 -8.45 5.03
CA PRO A 118 -10.88 -9.31 4.58
C PRO A 118 -10.00 -8.62 3.52
N THR A 119 -8.70 -8.91 3.57
CA THR A 119 -7.79 -8.62 2.46
C THR A 119 -8.07 -9.57 1.29
N ALA A 120 -8.08 -9.09 0.04
CA ALA A 120 -8.36 -9.95 -1.11
C ALA A 120 -7.28 -11.02 -1.36
N LEU A 121 -6.00 -10.62 -1.31
CA LEU A 121 -4.85 -11.49 -1.51
C LEU A 121 -3.79 -11.22 -0.44
N ARG A 122 -3.41 -12.26 0.30
CA ARG A 122 -2.40 -12.16 1.37
C ARG A 122 -1.24 -13.10 1.07
N PHE A 123 -0.03 -12.60 1.31
CA PHE A 123 1.18 -13.41 1.39
C PHE A 123 1.70 -13.31 2.81
N HIS A 124 1.83 -14.46 3.47
CA HIS A 124 2.25 -14.54 4.86
C HIS A 124 3.50 -15.41 4.97
N LYS A 125 4.59 -14.86 5.50
CA LYS A 125 5.85 -15.56 5.74
C LYS A 125 6.32 -16.36 4.52
N SER A 126 6.19 -15.77 3.34
CA SER A 126 6.44 -16.39 2.04
C SER A 126 7.54 -15.61 1.32
N ASN A 127 8.42 -16.29 0.59
CA ASN A 127 9.61 -15.69 0.00
C ASN A 127 9.76 -16.05 -1.48
N ASP A 128 10.58 -15.32 -2.25
CA ASP A 128 10.76 -15.55 -3.69
C ASP A 128 9.40 -15.62 -4.41
N ILE A 129 8.65 -14.52 -4.31
CA ILE A 129 7.30 -14.39 -4.87
C ILE A 129 7.36 -13.54 -6.13
N HIS A 130 6.86 -14.07 -7.24
CA HIS A 130 6.78 -13.38 -8.52
C HIS A 130 5.33 -13.35 -8.96
N MET A 131 4.74 -12.16 -9.06
CA MET A 131 3.37 -12.01 -9.56
C MET A 131 3.31 -11.03 -10.72
N SER A 132 2.70 -11.45 -11.84
CA SER A 132 2.54 -10.56 -12.98
C SER A 132 1.23 -10.71 -13.73
N GLN A 133 0.80 -9.59 -14.34
CA GLN A 133 -0.35 -9.47 -15.24
C GLN A 133 -1.73 -9.73 -14.62
N ILE A 134 -1.81 -9.85 -13.29
CA ILE A 134 -3.06 -10.12 -12.56
C ILE A 134 -3.89 -8.85 -12.36
N LYS A 135 -5.21 -9.01 -12.48
CA LYS A 135 -6.19 -7.99 -12.10
C LYS A 135 -6.81 -8.32 -10.74
N ILE A 136 -6.88 -7.35 -9.83
CA ILE A 136 -7.56 -7.49 -8.54
C ILE A 136 -8.53 -6.32 -8.38
N VAL A 137 -9.80 -6.61 -8.10
CA VAL A 137 -10.82 -5.56 -7.97
C VAL A 137 -11.69 -5.71 -6.74
N ASN A 138 -12.25 -4.57 -6.32
CA ASN A 138 -13.28 -4.47 -5.30
C ASN A 138 -12.90 -5.20 -4.01
N SER A 139 -11.66 -5.01 -3.53
CA SER A 139 -11.26 -5.63 -2.27
C SER A 139 -12.10 -5.09 -1.11
N PRO A 140 -12.56 -5.93 -0.17
CA PRO A 140 -13.28 -5.48 1.02
C PRO A 140 -12.48 -4.49 1.89
N GLN A 141 -11.17 -4.69 1.95
CA GLN A 141 -10.18 -3.80 2.56
C GLN A 141 -8.96 -3.74 1.61
N THR A 142 -7.75 -3.97 2.11
CA THR A 142 -6.51 -4.04 1.32
C THR A 142 -6.61 -5.07 0.20
N HIS A 143 -6.11 -4.77 -1.00
CA HIS A 143 -6.09 -5.72 -2.12
C HIS A 143 -4.99 -6.75 -1.94
N ILE A 144 -3.74 -6.30 -1.70
CA ILE A 144 -2.60 -7.18 -1.48
C ILE A 144 -1.92 -6.86 -0.14
N LEU A 145 -1.75 -7.86 0.72
CA LEU A 145 -0.96 -7.77 1.94
C LEU A 145 0.31 -8.63 1.85
N LEU A 146 1.48 -8.01 1.99
CA LEU A 146 2.75 -8.69 2.25
C LEU A 146 3.07 -8.61 3.74
N LEU A 147 3.09 -9.75 4.42
CA LEU A 147 3.43 -9.83 5.85
C LEU A 147 4.55 -10.84 6.07
N GLY A 148 5.73 -10.38 6.48
CA GLY A 148 6.86 -11.28 6.73
C GLY A 148 7.47 -11.86 5.45
N CYS A 149 7.40 -11.14 4.32
CA CYS A 149 7.81 -11.66 3.02
C CYS A 149 9.15 -11.06 2.58
N ASN A 150 9.97 -11.84 1.90
CA ASN A 150 11.27 -11.39 1.37
C ASN A 150 11.40 -11.78 -0.10
N ASP A 151 12.09 -10.95 -0.88
CA ASP A 151 12.34 -11.17 -2.30
C ASP A 151 11.02 -11.30 -3.09
N VAL A 152 10.31 -10.17 -3.23
CA VAL A 152 9.01 -10.10 -3.89
C VAL A 152 9.08 -9.20 -5.13
N GLU A 153 8.65 -9.72 -6.27
CA GLU A 153 8.52 -8.97 -7.52
C GLU A 153 7.07 -8.98 -8.03
N PHE A 154 6.49 -7.78 -8.11
CA PHE A 154 5.16 -7.52 -8.64
C PHE A 154 5.24 -6.65 -9.89
N GLN A 155 4.71 -7.17 -11.01
CA GLN A 155 4.86 -6.50 -12.30
C GLN A 155 3.55 -6.48 -13.11
N SER A 156 3.23 -5.33 -13.72
CA SER A 156 2.06 -5.22 -14.62
C SER A 156 0.74 -5.60 -13.94
N LEU A 157 0.58 -5.21 -12.67
CA LEU A 157 -0.67 -5.43 -11.95
C LEU A 157 -1.69 -4.35 -12.30
N ASN A 158 -2.96 -4.74 -12.23
CA ASN A 158 -4.08 -3.81 -12.38
C ASN A 158 -5.02 -3.94 -11.17
N ILE A 159 -4.91 -3.01 -10.22
CA ILE A 159 -5.62 -3.02 -8.94
C ILE A 159 -6.65 -1.88 -8.93
N ILE A 160 -7.93 -2.21 -8.83
CA ILE A 160 -9.02 -1.23 -8.98
C ILE A 160 -10.12 -1.40 -7.94
N SER A 161 -10.44 -0.34 -7.22
CA SER A 161 -11.69 -0.16 -6.49
C SER A 161 -12.20 1.29 -6.63
N PRO A 162 -13.49 1.56 -6.34
CA PRO A 162 -13.99 2.93 -6.34
C PRO A 162 -13.22 3.85 -5.36
N ASP A 163 -13.13 5.15 -5.66
CA ASP A 163 -12.42 6.14 -4.83
C ASP A 163 -13.04 6.27 -3.42
N GLU A 164 -14.34 6.06 -3.32
CA GLU A 164 -15.08 6.06 -2.06
C GLU A 164 -15.00 4.73 -1.30
N SER A 165 -14.24 3.74 -1.76
CA SER A 165 -14.11 2.47 -1.04
C SER A 165 -13.20 2.64 0.20
N PRO A 166 -13.68 2.34 1.41
CA PRO A 166 -12.95 2.63 2.65
C PRO A 166 -11.80 1.66 2.86
N ASN A 167 -10.60 2.17 3.15
CA ASN A 167 -9.42 1.38 3.56
C ASN A 167 -9.01 0.33 2.53
N THR A 168 -9.19 0.62 1.24
CA THR A 168 -8.92 -0.31 0.15
C THR A 168 -7.52 -0.20 -0.42
N ASP A 169 -6.52 -0.13 0.44
CA ASP A 169 -5.11 -0.03 0.06
C ASP A 169 -4.77 -0.99 -1.09
N GLY A 170 -4.00 -0.52 -2.08
CA GLY A 170 -3.60 -1.36 -3.21
C GLY A 170 -2.64 -2.46 -2.77
N ILE A 171 -1.47 -2.07 -2.28
CA ILE A 171 -0.46 -2.98 -1.73
C ILE A 171 -0.03 -2.48 -0.35
N HIS A 172 -0.30 -3.27 0.68
CA HIS A 172 0.25 -3.04 2.02
C HIS A 172 1.45 -3.95 2.26
N ILE A 173 2.56 -3.37 2.72
CA ILE A 173 3.81 -4.08 3.00
C ILE A 173 4.09 -3.96 4.50
N GLN A 174 4.38 -5.07 5.18
CA GLN A 174 4.68 -5.10 6.61
C GLN A 174 5.75 -6.16 6.90
N ALA A 175 6.73 -5.83 7.76
CA ALA A 175 7.78 -6.74 8.23
C ALA A 175 8.47 -7.52 7.09
N SER A 176 8.81 -6.84 6.00
CA SER A 176 9.21 -7.46 4.72
C SER A 176 10.41 -6.73 4.12
N ASN A 177 11.25 -7.40 3.34
CA ASN A 177 12.40 -6.77 2.67
C ASN A 177 12.56 -7.20 1.20
N HIS A 178 13.35 -6.43 0.44
CA HIS A 178 13.61 -6.67 -0.99
C HIS A 178 12.33 -6.77 -1.82
N ILE A 179 11.57 -5.68 -1.88
CA ILE A 179 10.30 -5.62 -2.59
C ILE A 179 10.45 -4.77 -3.85
N PHE A 180 10.05 -5.31 -5.00
CA PHE A 180 10.04 -4.63 -6.28
C PHE A 180 8.62 -4.57 -6.85
N ILE A 181 8.09 -3.36 -7.03
CA ILE A 181 6.78 -3.11 -7.65
C ILE A 181 7.01 -2.29 -8.91
N ASN A 182 6.59 -2.82 -10.06
CA ASN A 182 6.90 -2.25 -11.36
C ASN A 182 5.69 -2.22 -12.32
N ASN A 183 5.62 -1.17 -13.14
CA ASN A 183 4.73 -1.07 -14.30
C ASN A 183 3.25 -1.36 -13.97
N SER A 184 2.73 -0.86 -12.86
CA SER A 184 1.40 -1.23 -12.35
C SER A 184 0.44 -0.05 -12.30
N PHE A 185 -0.85 -0.33 -12.51
CA PHE A 185 -1.93 0.63 -12.30
C PHE A 185 -2.66 0.31 -10.99
N ILE A 186 -2.80 1.32 -10.12
CA ILE A 186 -3.45 1.19 -8.82
C ILE A 186 -4.38 2.38 -8.62
N GLY A 187 -5.70 2.15 -8.71
CA GLY A 187 -6.73 3.15 -8.43
C GLY A 187 -7.69 2.61 -7.37
N VAL A 188 -7.68 3.18 -6.17
CA VAL A 188 -8.39 2.64 -5.01
C VAL A 188 -8.92 3.79 -4.13
N GLY A 189 -9.58 3.49 -3.01
CA GLY A 189 -10.11 4.52 -2.10
C GLY A 189 -9.25 4.83 -0.87
N ASP A 190 -8.02 4.28 -0.83
CA ASP A 190 -6.99 4.57 0.17
C ASP A 190 -5.58 4.54 -0.46
N ASP A 191 -4.52 4.22 0.28
CA ASP A 191 -3.14 4.23 -0.22
C ASP A 191 -2.94 3.29 -1.43
N CYS A 192 -2.33 3.77 -2.51
CA CYS A 192 -1.95 2.91 -3.63
C CYS A 192 -0.92 1.86 -3.17
N VAL A 193 0.09 2.34 -2.43
CA VAL A 193 1.04 1.49 -1.71
C VAL A 193 1.25 2.08 -0.32
N SER A 194 1.05 1.27 0.71
CA SER A 194 1.32 1.62 2.11
C SER A 194 2.44 0.74 2.67
N ILE A 195 3.44 1.38 3.26
CA ILE A 195 4.68 0.76 3.76
C ILE A 195 4.67 0.87 5.28
N GLY A 196 4.44 -0.24 5.96
CA GLY A 196 4.41 -0.35 7.40
C GLY A 196 5.80 -0.42 8.05
N ASP A 197 5.88 -1.09 9.20
CA ASP A 197 7.11 -1.19 9.99
C ASP A 197 7.93 -2.47 9.69
N GLY A 198 9.21 -2.46 10.05
CA GLY A 198 10.14 -3.58 9.92
C GLY A 198 10.53 -3.84 8.47
N ILE A 199 10.74 -2.76 7.69
CA ILE A 199 10.89 -2.83 6.24
C ILE A 199 12.22 -2.25 5.79
N SER A 200 12.85 -2.92 4.82
CA SER A 200 13.98 -2.37 4.08
C SER A 200 13.92 -2.70 2.59
N ASP A 201 14.57 -1.85 1.79
CA ASP A 201 14.90 -2.14 0.39
C ASP A 201 13.65 -2.36 -0.50
N VAL A 202 12.81 -1.34 -0.54
CA VAL A 202 11.60 -1.31 -1.37
C VAL A 202 11.81 -0.39 -2.56
N ASN A 203 11.59 -0.90 -3.77
CA ASN A 203 11.67 -0.16 -5.01
C ASN A 203 10.31 -0.18 -5.73
N ILE A 204 9.70 0.99 -5.89
CA ILE A 204 8.43 1.21 -6.57
C ILE A 204 8.71 2.06 -7.80
N THR A 205 8.48 1.54 -9.00
CA THR A 205 8.79 2.27 -10.24
C THR A 205 7.72 2.09 -11.30
N TYR A 206 7.50 3.11 -12.13
CA TYR A 206 6.49 3.06 -13.20
C TYR A 206 5.10 2.70 -12.69
N VAL A 207 4.72 3.23 -11.53
CA VAL A 207 3.37 3.05 -10.97
C VAL A 207 2.50 4.25 -11.35
N ASN A 208 1.34 3.96 -11.93
CA ASN A 208 0.28 4.94 -12.09
C ASN A 208 -0.72 4.75 -10.94
N CYS A 209 -0.69 5.67 -10.00
CA CYS A 209 -1.47 5.66 -8.77
C CYS A 209 -2.54 6.73 -8.84
N GLY A 210 -3.81 6.36 -8.68
CA GLY A 210 -4.89 7.34 -8.78
C GLY A 210 -6.20 6.80 -9.33
N PRO A 211 -7.35 7.09 -8.68
CA PRO A 211 -7.50 7.84 -7.42
C PRO A 211 -6.98 7.05 -6.20
N GLY A 212 -7.01 7.66 -5.01
CA GLY A 212 -6.52 7.07 -3.75
C GLY A 212 -5.73 8.05 -2.88
N HIS A 213 -5.02 7.57 -1.87
CA HIS A 213 -4.31 8.40 -0.88
C HIS A 213 -2.80 8.57 -1.17
N GLY A 214 -2.31 8.05 -2.30
CA GLY A 214 -0.92 8.21 -2.74
C GLY A 214 -0.03 7.02 -2.39
N ILE A 215 1.28 7.25 -2.33
CA ILE A 215 2.28 6.27 -1.89
C ILE A 215 2.80 6.72 -0.53
N SER A 216 2.53 5.89 0.48
CA SER A 216 2.67 6.27 1.88
C SER A 216 3.62 5.37 2.65
N ILE A 217 4.58 5.97 3.34
CA ILE A 217 5.35 5.33 4.41
C ILE A 217 4.62 5.60 5.72
N GLY A 218 4.08 4.54 6.31
CA GLY A 218 3.30 4.53 7.54
C GLY A 218 1.82 4.22 7.36
N SER A 219 1.00 4.39 8.40
CA SER A 219 1.37 5.06 9.66
C SER A 219 2.34 4.25 10.52
N LEU A 220 3.35 4.91 11.07
CA LEU A 220 4.38 4.28 11.89
C LEU A 220 4.30 4.72 13.36
N GLY A 221 4.67 3.83 14.28
CA GLY A 221 4.83 4.16 15.69
C GLY A 221 3.53 4.32 16.48
N GLY A 222 2.43 3.76 15.96
CA GLY A 222 1.18 3.62 16.71
C GLY A 222 1.43 2.87 18.02
N ASP A 223 0.69 3.23 19.06
CA ASP A 223 0.80 2.67 20.42
C ASP A 223 2.20 2.76 21.06
N GLY A 224 3.03 3.69 20.57
CA GLY A 224 4.39 3.89 21.08
C GLY A 224 5.42 2.90 20.56
N ASN A 225 5.10 2.17 19.48
CA ASN A 225 6.01 1.20 18.89
C ASN A 225 7.31 1.85 18.37
N VAL A 226 8.42 1.13 18.55
CA VAL A 226 9.73 1.48 17.99
C VAL A 226 9.79 0.95 16.56
N VAL A 227 9.94 1.84 15.59
CA VAL A 227 9.92 1.48 14.16
C VAL A 227 11.31 1.48 13.53
N ASN A 228 11.47 0.70 12.47
CA ASN A 228 12.65 0.70 11.64
C ASN A 228 12.27 0.51 10.16
N VAL A 229 12.37 1.61 9.40
CA VAL A 229 12.11 1.63 7.96
C VAL A 229 13.29 2.25 7.23
N SER A 230 13.81 1.59 6.20
CA SER A 230 14.95 2.15 5.45
C SER A 230 14.98 1.80 3.97
N ASN A 231 15.72 2.59 3.19
CA ASN A 231 16.03 2.30 1.78
C ASN A 231 14.76 2.13 0.93
N ILE A 232 13.89 3.14 0.93
CA ILE A 232 12.65 3.15 0.14
C ILE A 232 12.85 4.06 -1.05
N HIS A 233 12.62 3.54 -2.25
CA HIS A 233 12.76 4.29 -3.50
C HIS A 233 11.46 4.24 -4.30
N VAL A 234 10.89 5.41 -4.57
CA VAL A 234 9.72 5.59 -5.44
C VAL A 234 10.14 6.43 -6.64
N LYS A 235 10.04 5.86 -7.84
CA LYS A 235 10.58 6.45 -9.06
C LYS A 235 9.63 6.40 -10.26
N HIS A 236 9.81 7.31 -11.22
CA HIS A 236 9.17 7.26 -12.54
C HIS A 236 7.65 7.02 -12.48
N SER A 237 6.96 7.68 -11.55
CA SER A 237 5.56 7.36 -11.22
C SER A 237 4.64 8.55 -11.43
N ILE A 238 3.37 8.28 -11.71
CA ILE A 238 2.33 9.29 -11.90
C ILE A 238 1.32 9.12 -10.78
N LEU A 239 1.03 10.22 -10.07
CA LEU A 239 0.02 10.25 -9.01
C LEU A 239 -1.10 11.19 -9.45
N ASN A 240 -2.25 10.63 -9.83
CA ASN A 240 -3.36 11.32 -10.49
C ASN A 240 -4.62 11.35 -9.62
N GLY A 241 -5.11 12.54 -9.29
CA GLY A 241 -6.33 12.73 -8.52
C GLY A 241 -6.23 12.20 -7.09
N THR A 242 -5.02 11.95 -6.58
CA THR A 242 -4.82 11.37 -5.25
C THR A 242 -5.02 12.40 -4.13
N GLN A 243 -5.44 11.97 -2.95
CA GLN A 243 -5.55 12.81 -1.76
C GLN A 243 -4.17 13.30 -1.29
N ASN A 244 -3.15 12.44 -1.35
CA ASN A 244 -1.77 12.79 -1.05
C ASN A 244 -0.87 12.21 -2.14
N GLY A 245 0.37 12.68 -2.20
CA GLY A 245 1.36 12.23 -3.16
C GLY A 245 2.40 11.31 -2.53
N ALA A 246 3.61 11.84 -2.39
CA ALA A 246 4.70 11.20 -1.66
C ALA A 246 4.55 11.52 -0.16
N ARG A 247 4.10 10.54 0.62
CA ARG A 247 3.71 10.73 2.03
C ARG A 247 4.58 9.92 3.00
N ILE A 248 4.99 10.55 4.10
CA ILE A 248 5.48 9.88 5.31
C ILE A 248 4.57 10.28 6.47
N LYS A 249 3.98 9.32 7.19
CA LYS A 249 3.05 9.56 8.31
C LYS A 249 3.48 8.77 9.55
N THR A 250 3.68 9.45 10.68
CA THR A 250 4.06 8.82 11.95
C THR A 250 3.17 9.32 13.07
N TYR A 251 2.82 8.43 14.00
CA TYR A 251 2.21 8.83 15.26
C TYR A 251 3.22 9.61 16.11
N GLN A 252 2.73 10.60 16.84
CA GLN A 252 3.59 11.39 17.73
C GLN A 252 4.27 10.53 18.80
N THR A 253 3.60 9.47 19.26
CA THR A 253 4.11 8.55 20.28
C THR A 253 5.18 7.59 19.78
N GLY A 254 5.36 7.49 18.46
CA GLY A 254 6.32 6.56 17.87
C GLY A 254 7.76 6.91 18.21
N ASP A 255 8.61 5.89 18.22
CA ASP A 255 10.07 6.02 18.35
C ASP A 255 10.77 5.20 17.26
N GLY A 256 12.09 5.24 17.18
CA GLY A 256 12.87 4.55 16.16
C GLY A 256 13.20 5.44 14.97
N GLN A 257 13.28 4.87 13.76
CA GLN A 257 13.84 5.57 12.60
C GLN A 257 13.18 5.23 11.26
N VAL A 258 13.12 6.25 10.41
CA VAL A 258 12.82 6.19 8.97
C VAL A 258 13.97 6.88 8.25
N GLN A 259 14.70 6.16 7.40
CA GLN A 259 15.88 6.73 6.76
C GLN A 259 16.13 6.28 5.32
N ASN A 260 16.87 7.08 4.57
CA ASN A 260 17.25 6.80 3.18
C ASN A 260 16.03 6.58 2.29
N ILE A 261 15.21 7.63 2.19
CA ILE A 261 13.99 7.61 1.38
C ILE A 261 14.23 8.46 0.14
N GLN A 262 13.84 7.96 -1.03
CA GLN A 262 13.91 8.69 -2.28
C GLN A 262 12.57 8.67 -2.99
N PHE A 263 12.00 9.86 -3.21
CA PHE A 263 10.92 10.10 -4.16
C PHE A 263 11.51 10.86 -5.34
N SER A 264 11.53 10.28 -6.54
CA SER A 264 12.15 10.95 -7.69
C SER A 264 11.51 10.69 -9.04
N ASP A 265 11.49 11.71 -9.91
CA ASP A 265 10.82 11.62 -11.21
C ASP A 265 9.35 11.22 -11.04
N ILE A 266 8.62 12.06 -10.31
CA ILE A 266 7.19 11.88 -10.03
C ILE A 266 6.42 13.02 -10.67
N THR A 267 5.35 12.67 -11.39
CA THR A 267 4.41 13.64 -11.92
C THR A 267 3.10 13.59 -11.13
N PHE A 268 2.73 14.72 -10.53
CA PHE A 268 1.45 14.90 -9.86
C PHE A 268 0.41 15.51 -10.80
N ILE A 269 -0.79 14.93 -10.84
CA ILE A 269 -1.94 15.48 -11.55
C ILE A 269 -3.02 15.66 -10.52
N ASP A 270 -3.31 16.90 -10.16
CA ASP A 270 -4.36 17.30 -9.23
C ASP A 270 -4.31 16.53 -7.90
N ALA A 271 -3.10 16.39 -7.33
CA ALA A 271 -2.90 15.76 -6.04
C ALA A 271 -3.28 16.71 -4.89
N GLY A 272 -3.95 16.22 -3.85
CA GLY A 272 -4.33 17.01 -2.68
C GLY A 272 -3.13 17.57 -1.94
N ASN A 273 -2.28 16.70 -1.40
CA ASN A 273 -1.02 17.03 -0.72
C ASN A 273 0.16 16.34 -1.43
N PRO A 274 0.75 16.93 -2.49
CA PRO A 274 1.76 16.29 -3.33
C PRO A 274 2.99 15.78 -2.56
N ILE A 275 3.57 16.59 -1.69
CA ILE A 275 4.73 16.21 -0.87
C ILE A 275 4.36 16.45 0.59
N ILE A 276 4.37 15.40 1.41
CA ILE A 276 3.96 15.51 2.81
C ILE A 276 4.77 14.61 3.76
N ILE A 277 5.25 15.21 4.85
CA ILE A 277 5.66 14.52 6.07
C ILE A 277 4.74 14.99 7.19
N ASP A 278 4.03 14.06 7.83
CA ASP A 278 3.11 14.33 8.92
C ASP A 278 3.48 13.48 10.14
N GLN A 279 4.14 14.09 11.13
CA GLN A 279 4.46 13.44 12.40
C GLN A 279 3.37 13.65 13.47
N TYR A 280 2.24 14.25 13.10
CA TYR A 280 1.07 14.47 13.96
C TYR A 280 -0.10 13.57 13.56
N TYR A 281 0.16 12.52 12.78
CA TYR A 281 -0.85 11.56 12.37
C TYR A 281 -1.51 10.93 13.59
N CYS A 282 -2.84 10.93 13.61
CA CYS A 282 -3.62 10.40 14.71
C CYS A 282 -4.90 9.74 14.20
N GLY A 283 -5.23 8.55 14.73
CA GLY A 283 -6.48 7.84 14.42
C GLY A 283 -7.69 8.37 15.19
N SER A 284 -7.49 9.31 16.11
CA SER A 284 -8.55 9.93 16.92
C SER A 284 -8.95 11.28 16.31
N PRO A 285 -10.26 11.56 16.14
CA PRO A 285 -10.73 12.87 15.70
C PRO A 285 -10.43 13.99 16.72
N ASN A 286 -10.20 13.63 17.99
CA ASN A 286 -9.83 14.57 19.05
C ASN A 286 -8.32 14.89 19.07
N GLY A 287 -7.56 14.39 18.08
CA GLY A 287 -6.11 14.48 18.06
C GLY A 287 -5.45 13.55 19.07
N CYS A 288 -4.12 13.55 19.04
CA CYS A 288 -3.27 12.78 19.94
C CYS A 288 -2.62 13.76 20.94
N PRO A 289 -2.42 13.36 22.21
CA PRO A 289 -1.81 14.23 23.19
C PRO A 289 -0.37 14.57 22.79
N PRO A 290 0.12 15.79 23.09
CA PRO A 290 1.50 16.17 22.87
C PRO A 290 2.47 15.21 23.58
N THR A 291 3.62 14.97 22.97
CA THR A 291 4.63 14.05 23.51
C THR A 291 6.04 14.52 23.16
N LYS A 292 7.01 14.02 23.94
CA LYS A 292 8.44 14.34 23.81
C LYS A 292 9.21 13.37 22.92
N VAL A 293 8.59 12.25 22.56
CA VAL A 293 9.17 11.28 21.62
C VAL A 293 8.71 11.59 20.19
N GLY A 294 9.29 10.90 19.22
CA GLY A 294 8.95 11.02 17.82
C GLY A 294 9.88 10.15 16.98
N VAL A 295 9.36 9.60 15.89
CA VAL A 295 10.15 8.81 14.95
C VAL A 295 11.21 9.70 14.30
N LYS A 296 12.47 9.27 14.28
CA LYS A 296 13.55 10.01 13.63
C LYS A 296 13.44 9.85 12.10
N ILE A 297 13.12 10.92 11.40
CA ILE A 297 13.08 10.93 9.93
C ILE A 297 14.35 11.63 9.41
N ASN A 298 15.21 10.89 8.70
CA ASN A 298 16.50 11.39 8.23
C ASN A 298 16.80 10.98 6.78
N ASN A 299 17.50 11.84 6.04
CA ASN A 299 17.94 11.55 4.67
C ASN A 299 16.78 11.18 3.73
N VAL A 300 15.90 12.16 3.49
CA VAL A 300 14.77 12.04 2.58
C VAL A 300 15.03 12.93 1.36
N LEU A 301 15.14 12.33 0.18
CA LEU A 301 15.33 13.01 -1.09
C LEU A 301 14.01 13.10 -1.85
N TYR A 302 13.60 14.32 -2.19
CA TYR A 302 12.59 14.61 -3.20
C TYR A 302 13.29 15.23 -4.40
N SER A 303 13.16 14.64 -5.59
CA SER A 303 13.86 15.16 -6.77
C SER A 303 13.15 14.99 -8.11
N LYS A 304 13.27 15.96 -9.01
CA LYS A 304 12.62 15.93 -10.34
C LYS A 304 11.11 15.68 -10.21
N ILE A 305 10.46 16.44 -9.34
CA ILE A 305 9.03 16.31 -9.09
C ILE A 305 8.34 17.48 -9.79
N ARG A 306 7.29 17.20 -10.55
CA ARG A 306 6.52 18.22 -11.26
C ARG A 306 5.02 17.96 -11.18
N GLY A 307 4.20 18.97 -11.40
CA GLY A 307 2.76 18.78 -11.55
C GLY A 307 1.88 19.80 -10.86
N THR A 308 0.64 19.39 -10.55
CA THR A 308 -0.39 20.25 -9.96
C THR A 308 -0.85 19.79 -8.57
N SER A 309 -1.09 20.75 -7.69
CA SER A 309 -1.68 20.58 -6.36
C SER A 309 -3.12 21.09 -6.33
N LYS A 310 -4.04 20.35 -5.66
CA LYS A 310 -5.39 20.84 -5.32
C LYS A 310 -5.38 21.74 -4.08
N SER A 311 -4.49 21.48 -3.12
CA SER A 311 -4.36 22.33 -1.94
C SER A 311 -3.40 23.49 -2.19
N GLU A 312 -3.53 24.53 -1.38
CA GLU A 312 -2.60 25.67 -1.37
C GLU A 312 -1.20 25.24 -0.91
N VAL A 313 -1.09 24.39 0.11
CA VAL A 313 0.20 23.92 0.63
C VAL A 313 0.64 22.67 -0.13
N ALA A 314 1.42 22.84 -1.20
CA ALA A 314 1.86 21.73 -2.04
C ALA A 314 3.03 20.92 -1.44
N VAL A 315 3.82 21.54 -0.56
CA VAL A 315 4.92 20.91 0.19
C VAL A 315 4.69 21.14 1.68
N ASN A 316 4.45 20.08 2.44
CA ASN A 316 4.20 20.17 3.87
C ASN A 316 5.12 19.24 4.66
N PHE A 317 6.03 19.80 5.45
CA PHE A 317 6.87 19.05 6.37
C PHE A 317 6.50 19.41 7.81
N ASN A 318 5.54 18.70 8.37
CA ASN A 318 5.07 18.90 9.74
C ASN A 318 5.75 17.90 10.69
N CYS A 319 7.00 18.19 11.05
CA CYS A 319 7.81 17.33 11.91
C CYS A 319 7.57 17.63 13.40
N SER A 320 7.84 16.63 14.26
CA SER A 320 7.66 16.73 15.71
C SER A 320 8.47 17.89 16.28
N GLU A 321 7.87 18.70 17.17
CA GLU A 321 8.58 19.77 17.89
C GLU A 321 9.82 19.28 18.66
N ASN A 322 9.82 18.03 19.12
CA ASN A 322 10.88 17.46 19.95
C ASN A 322 11.88 16.63 19.15
N VAL A 323 11.48 16.07 18.01
CA VAL A 323 12.32 15.23 17.15
C VAL A 323 12.23 15.77 15.72
N ALA A 324 13.24 16.52 15.32
CA ALA A 324 13.30 17.15 14.01
C ALA A 324 13.45 16.14 12.87
N CYS A 325 12.86 16.44 11.71
CA CYS A 325 13.27 15.79 10.46
C CYS A 325 14.55 16.44 9.93
N THR A 326 15.54 15.64 9.57
CA THR A 326 16.86 16.14 9.17
C THR A 326 17.33 15.59 7.83
N ALA A 327 18.27 16.28 7.21
CA ALA A 327 18.83 15.94 5.91
C ALA A 327 17.75 15.72 4.81
N ILE A 328 16.67 16.51 4.84
CA ILE A 328 15.71 16.56 3.74
C ILE A 328 16.35 17.28 2.56
N LYS A 329 16.23 16.74 1.36
CA LYS A 329 16.78 17.33 0.14
C LYS A 329 15.69 17.55 -0.88
N LEU A 330 15.51 18.80 -1.30
CA LEU A 330 14.65 19.17 -2.42
C LEU A 330 15.53 19.49 -3.64
N SER A 331 15.26 18.87 -4.79
CA SER A 331 16.04 19.11 -6.00
C SER A 331 15.19 19.09 -7.26
N ASN A 332 15.04 20.21 -7.96
CA ASN A 332 14.20 20.32 -9.16
C ASN A 332 12.73 19.94 -8.86
N ILE A 333 12.06 20.78 -8.08
CA ILE A 333 10.64 20.68 -7.73
C ILE A 333 9.88 21.78 -8.47
N GLU A 334 8.83 21.41 -9.18
CA GLU A 334 8.02 22.31 -10.02
C GLU A 334 6.53 22.00 -9.83
N LEU A 335 5.96 22.48 -8.73
CA LEU A 335 4.55 22.31 -8.38
C LEU A 335 3.79 23.61 -8.57
N THR A 336 2.62 23.52 -9.19
CA THR A 336 1.71 24.66 -9.43
C THR A 336 0.31 24.34 -8.91
N SER A 337 -0.56 25.34 -8.82
CA SER A 337 -1.95 25.06 -8.46
C SER A 337 -2.70 24.44 -9.65
N SER A 338 -3.54 23.45 -9.36
CA SER A 338 -4.56 22.95 -10.29
C SER A 338 -5.65 24.00 -10.58
N THR A 339 -5.80 25.01 -9.71
CA THR A 339 -6.76 26.10 -9.89
C THR A 339 -6.09 27.29 -10.58
N THR A 340 -6.62 27.68 -11.74
CA THR A 340 -6.11 28.83 -12.50
C THR A 340 -6.07 30.10 -11.65
N GLY A 341 -4.94 30.82 -11.69
CA GLY A 341 -4.75 32.08 -10.97
C GLY A 341 -4.38 31.93 -9.48
N LYS A 342 -4.35 30.71 -8.94
CA LYS A 342 -3.86 30.45 -7.58
C LYS A 342 -2.39 30.03 -7.59
N GLN A 343 -1.69 30.35 -6.51
CA GLN A 343 -0.34 29.90 -6.24
C GLN A 343 -0.35 28.80 -5.17
N VAL A 344 0.74 28.06 -5.11
CA VAL A 344 0.98 27.07 -4.06
C VAL A 344 2.12 27.53 -3.16
N SER A 345 2.20 27.01 -1.95
CA SER A 345 3.19 27.35 -0.94
C SER A 345 3.82 26.11 -0.31
N SER A 346 4.92 26.33 0.40
CA SER A 346 5.58 25.32 1.24
C SER A 346 5.38 25.67 2.72
N SER A 347 5.11 24.68 3.55
CA SER A 347 5.02 24.79 5.01
C SER A 347 5.98 23.82 5.69
N CYS A 348 6.75 24.31 6.66
CA CYS A 348 7.74 23.52 7.39
C CYS A 348 7.64 23.80 8.88
N ASN A 349 7.48 22.75 9.67
CA ASN A 349 7.65 22.73 11.11
C ASN A 349 8.75 21.72 11.46
N ASN A 350 9.71 22.15 12.27
CA ASN A 350 10.87 21.37 12.71
C ASN A 350 11.60 20.54 11.62
N ALA A 351 11.69 21.07 10.41
CA ALA A 351 12.26 20.39 9.25
C ALA A 351 13.54 21.07 8.75
N PHE A 352 14.60 20.28 8.56
CA PHE A 352 15.93 20.77 8.21
C PHE A 352 16.54 20.05 7.02
N GLY A 353 17.26 20.81 6.21
CA GLY A 353 17.81 20.29 4.98
C GLY A 353 18.28 21.36 4.01
N GLU A 354 18.29 21.00 2.73
CA GLU A 354 18.77 21.86 1.65
C GLU A 354 17.85 21.76 0.42
N ALA A 355 17.84 22.84 -0.36
CA ALA A 355 17.16 22.93 -1.64
C ALA A 355 18.18 23.29 -2.71
N LYS A 356 18.16 22.59 -3.85
CA LYS A 356 19.08 22.80 -4.97
C LYS A 356 18.34 22.83 -6.29
N GLY A 357 18.81 23.65 -7.23
CA GLY A 357 18.16 23.82 -8.53
C GLY A 357 16.84 24.58 -8.41
N THR A 358 15.93 24.37 -9.35
CA THR A 358 14.58 24.97 -9.32
C THR A 358 13.76 24.33 -8.21
N VAL A 359 13.21 25.11 -7.28
CA VAL A 359 12.31 24.59 -6.24
C VAL A 359 11.14 25.56 -6.11
N GLU A 360 10.05 25.23 -6.79
CA GLU A 360 8.77 25.93 -6.77
C GLU A 360 7.67 24.98 -6.29
N PRO A 361 6.90 25.33 -5.24
CA PRO A 361 7.02 26.54 -4.43
C PRO A 361 8.34 26.62 -3.66
N LYS A 362 8.78 27.86 -3.37
CA LYS A 362 10.02 28.13 -2.64
C LYS A 362 10.12 27.27 -1.37
N SER A 363 11.30 26.68 -1.15
CA SER A 363 11.58 25.84 0.02
C SER A 363 11.40 26.62 1.33
N CYS A 364 10.83 25.94 2.34
CA CYS A 364 10.72 26.40 3.73
C CYS A 364 11.72 25.71 4.67
N LEU A 365 12.61 24.85 4.15
CA LEU A 365 13.58 24.11 4.96
C LEU A 365 14.59 25.05 5.63
N ARG A 366 14.90 24.76 6.89
CA ARG A 366 15.97 25.43 7.64
C ARG A 366 17.29 24.68 7.46
N SER A 367 18.43 25.36 7.56
CA SER A 367 19.73 24.76 7.23
C SER A 367 20.31 23.84 8.32
N LYS A 368 20.06 24.12 9.61
CA LYS A 368 20.52 23.31 10.75
C LYS A 368 19.51 23.33 11.90
N PRO A 369 19.38 22.20 12.65
CA PRO A 369 18.53 22.06 13.84
C PRO A 369 18.60 23.20 14.84
#